data_AF-A0A327NDB4-F1
#
_entry.id   AF-A0A327NDB4-F1
#
_cell.length_a   1.000
_cell.length_b   1.000
_cell.length_c   1.000
_cell.angle_alpha   90.00
_cell.angle_beta   90.00
_cell.angle_gamma   90.00
#
_symmetry.space_group_name_H-M   'P 1'
#
loop_
_entity.id
_entity.type
_entity.pdbx_description
1 polymer ?
#
loop_
_entity_poly.entity_id
_entity_poly.type
_entity_poly.pdbx_seq_one_letter_code
_entity_poly.pdbx_strand_id
1 'polypeptide(L)'
;MANHLLIGIGGTGGKIIRAFRKTIYQEFRQTKPDNAHIGYLYIDSSDELMGLEDPTWKILGKSVQLGENSKVRIKGQNLRPVLDSVDQYPGIQPWIGDRAIWNDVLEA
;
A
#
# COMPACT_ATOMS: atom_id res chain seq x y z
N MET A 1 9.86 -19.77 -13.44
CA MET A 1 8.54 -19.32 -12.95
C MET A 1 8.61 -17.83 -12.71
N ALA A 2 7.55 -17.09 -13.01
CA ALA A 2 7.54 -15.64 -12.87
C ALA A 2 7.22 -15.25 -11.41
N ASN A 3 7.92 -14.24 -10.90
CA ASN A 3 7.60 -13.65 -9.61
C ASN A 3 6.61 -12.51 -9.84
N HIS A 4 5.53 -12.47 -9.06
CA HIS A 4 4.48 -11.45 -9.19
C HIS A 4 4.42 -10.60 -7.93
N LEU A 5 4.15 -9.30 -8.09
CA LEU A 5 3.84 -8.37 -7.01
C LEU A 5 2.47 -7.75 -7.28
N LEU A 6 1.50 -8.02 -6.41
CA LEU A 6 0.18 -7.41 -6.46
C LEU A 6 0.17 -6.14 -5.59
N ILE A 7 -0.06 -5.00 -6.23
CA ILE A 7 -0.15 -3.70 -5.57
C ILE A 7 -1.60 -3.25 -5.55
N GLY A 8 -2.18 -3.13 -4.36
CA GLY A 8 -3.53 -2.64 -4.13
C GLY A 8 -3.48 -1.21 -3.64
N ILE A 9 -4.06 -0.29 -4.40
CA ILE A 9 -4.08 1.14 -4.07
C ILE A 9 -5.51 1.53 -3.68
N GLY A 10 -5.64 2.21 -2.54
CA GLY A 10 -6.91 2.65 -1.98
C GLY A 10 -7.83 1.51 -1.53
N GLY A 11 -9.00 1.87 -0.99
CA GLY A 11 -9.91 0.90 -0.39
C GLY A 11 -10.35 -0.24 -1.31
N THR A 12 -10.51 0.02 -2.62
CA THR A 12 -10.82 -1.04 -3.60
C THR A 12 -9.65 -2.00 -3.77
N GLY A 13 -8.42 -1.47 -3.89
CA GLY A 13 -7.21 -2.30 -3.96
C GLY A 13 -7.04 -3.19 -2.72
N GLY A 14 -7.31 -2.64 -1.53
CA GLY A 14 -7.30 -3.39 -0.28
C GLY A 14 -8.33 -4.52 -0.26
N LYS A 15 -9.56 -4.25 -0.70
CA LYS A 15 -10.63 -5.26 -0.81
C LYS A 15 -10.28 -6.36 -1.81
N ILE A 16 -9.65 -6.03 -2.94
CA ILE A 16 -9.20 -7.00 -3.95
C ILE A 16 -8.08 -7.88 -3.39
N ILE A 17 -7.06 -7.31 -2.75
CA ILE A 17 -5.99 -8.09 -2.10
C ILE A 17 -6.58 -9.04 -1.06
N ARG A 18 -7.51 -8.55 -0.23
CA ARG A 18 -8.19 -9.35 0.79
C ARG A 18 -8.91 -10.54 0.17
N ALA A 19 -9.72 -10.31 -0.87
CA ALA A 19 -10.43 -11.37 -1.58
C ALA A 19 -9.45 -12.38 -2.21
N PHE A 20 -8.41 -11.89 -2.88
CA PHE A 20 -7.41 -12.74 -3.53
C PHE A 20 -6.64 -13.61 -2.53
N ARG A 21 -6.18 -13.05 -1.40
CA ARG A 21 -5.48 -13.81 -0.36
C ARG A 21 -6.38 -14.85 0.30
N LYS A 22 -7.69 -14.58 0.42
CA LYS A 22 -8.67 -15.58 0.84
C LYS A 22 -8.77 -16.72 -0.16
N THR A 23 -8.81 -16.43 -1.47
CA THR A 23 -8.80 -17.45 -2.53
C THR A 23 -7.52 -18.30 -2.48
N ILE A 24 -6.34 -17.69 -2.33
CA ILE A 24 -5.07 -18.41 -2.17
C ILE A 24 -5.11 -19.36 -0.97
N TYR A 25 -5.61 -18.88 0.18
CA TYR A 25 -5.74 -19.74 1.36
C TYR A 25 -6.81 -20.84 1.17
N GLN A 26 -7.88 -20.55 0.44
CA GLN A 26 -8.92 -21.54 0.12
C GLN A 26 -8.37 -22.68 -0.74
N GLU A 27 -7.50 -22.36 -1.69
CA GLU A 27 -6.92 -23.33 -2.61
C GLU A 27 -5.78 -24.12 -1.96
N PHE A 28 -4.82 -23.42 -1.34
CA PHE A 28 -3.56 -24.03 -0.90
C PHE A 28 -3.48 -24.29 0.60
N ARG A 29 -4.46 -23.82 1.40
CA ARG A 29 -4.42 -23.85 2.89
C ARG A 29 -3.20 -23.15 3.50
N GLN A 30 -2.57 -22.27 2.74
CA GLN A 30 -1.37 -21.51 3.13
C GLN A 30 -1.51 -20.07 2.67
N THR A 31 -0.96 -19.12 3.44
CA THR A 31 -0.96 -17.69 3.09
C THR A 31 0.15 -17.31 2.11
N LYS A 32 1.16 -18.17 1.98
CA LYS A 32 2.31 -18.02 1.09
C LYS A 32 2.71 -19.40 0.56
N PRO A 33 1.95 -19.97 -0.39
CA PRO A 33 2.27 -21.25 -0.98
C PRO A 33 3.51 -21.13 -1.89
N ASP A 34 4.36 -22.16 -1.87
CA ASP A 34 5.66 -22.15 -2.57
C ASP A 34 5.52 -22.07 -4.09
N ASN A 35 4.40 -22.53 -4.65
CA ASN A 35 4.14 -22.61 -6.09
C ASN A 35 3.52 -21.35 -6.71
N ALA A 36 3.03 -20.38 -5.92
CA ALA A 36 2.35 -19.20 -6.46
C ALA A 36 3.30 -18.01 -6.72
N HIS A 37 4.42 -17.90 -5.99
CA HIS A 37 5.42 -16.82 -6.10
C HIS A 37 4.82 -15.40 -6.14
N ILE A 38 3.92 -15.07 -5.19
CA ILE A 38 3.19 -13.79 -5.14
C ILE A 38 3.57 -12.96 -3.91
N GLY A 39 4.05 -11.75 -4.13
CA GLY A 39 4.18 -10.68 -3.14
C GLY A 39 2.96 -9.74 -3.14
N TYR A 40 2.77 -9.02 -2.04
CA TYR A 40 1.65 -8.09 -1.87
C TYR A 40 2.14 -6.76 -1.29
N LEU A 41 1.57 -5.66 -1.79
CA LEU A 41 1.75 -4.33 -1.25
C LEU A 41 0.39 -3.61 -1.24
N TYR A 42 -0.04 -3.17 -0.06
CA TYR A 42 -1.24 -2.36 0.10
C TYR A 42 -0.87 -0.92 0.42
N ILE A 43 -1.46 0.03 -0.30
CA ILE A 43 -1.19 1.46 -0.16
C ILE A 43 -2.51 2.20 -0.01
N ASP A 44 -2.70 2.93 1.08
CA ASP A 44 -3.88 3.77 1.30
C ASP A 44 -3.53 4.96 2.21
N SER A 45 -4.30 6.04 2.12
CA SER A 45 -4.26 7.15 3.06
C SER A 45 -5.01 6.85 4.37
N SER A 46 -6.03 6.00 4.31
CA SER A 46 -6.80 5.48 5.44
C SER A 46 -6.17 4.21 6.02
N ASP A 47 -6.26 4.03 7.33
CA ASP A 47 -5.85 2.81 8.03
C ASP A 47 -6.98 1.78 8.22
N GLU A 48 -8.18 2.06 7.68
CA GLU A 48 -9.38 1.22 7.85
C GLU A 48 -9.13 -0.28 7.54
N LEU A 49 -8.39 -0.58 6.48
CA LEU A 49 -8.09 -1.98 6.08
C LEU A 49 -6.71 -2.47 6.56
N MET A 50 -5.98 -1.68 7.34
CA MET A 50 -4.61 -1.99 7.78
C MET A 50 -4.54 -2.72 9.12
N GLY A 51 -5.63 -2.74 9.90
CA GLY A 51 -5.68 -3.36 11.22
C GLY A 51 -5.44 -4.88 11.19
N LEU A 52 -4.60 -5.38 12.09
CA LEU A 52 -4.29 -6.83 12.20
C LEU A 52 -5.47 -7.67 12.69
N GLU A 53 -6.36 -7.07 13.46
CA GLU A 53 -7.52 -7.73 14.07
C GLU A 53 -8.82 -7.61 13.25
N ASP A 54 -8.74 -7.10 12.02
CA ASP A 54 -9.92 -6.93 11.17
C ASP A 54 -10.56 -8.32 10.85
N PRO A 55 -11.78 -8.60 11.32
CA PRO A 55 -12.45 -9.89 11.11
C PRO A 55 -12.74 -10.15 9.63
N THR A 56 -12.84 -9.11 8.81
CA THR A 56 -13.07 -9.25 7.37
C THR A 56 -11.89 -9.91 6.65
N TRP A 57 -10.70 -9.96 7.25
CA TRP A 57 -9.54 -10.68 6.73
C TRP A 57 -9.45 -12.13 7.19
N LYS A 58 -10.40 -12.62 7.97
CA LYS A 58 -10.43 -14.03 8.41
C LYS A 58 -11.13 -14.92 7.39
N ILE A 59 -10.62 -16.15 7.25
CA ILE A 59 -11.20 -17.24 6.49
C ILE A 59 -10.87 -18.58 7.15
N LEU A 60 -11.87 -19.44 7.34
CA LEU A 60 -11.73 -20.73 8.03
C LEU A 60 -11.01 -20.60 9.40
N GLY A 61 -11.31 -19.54 10.14
CA GLY A 61 -10.69 -19.26 11.45
C GLY A 61 -9.24 -18.76 11.41
N LYS A 62 -8.65 -18.54 10.22
CA LYS A 62 -7.30 -17.99 10.07
C LYS A 62 -7.33 -16.60 9.46
N SER A 63 -6.49 -15.70 9.98
CA SER A 63 -6.29 -14.38 9.39
C SER A 63 -5.38 -14.50 8.16
N VAL A 64 -5.80 -13.89 7.05
CA VAL A 64 -4.97 -13.71 5.85
C VAL A 64 -4.50 -12.27 5.70
N GLN A 65 -4.60 -11.46 6.76
CA GLN A 65 -4.15 -10.07 6.77
C GLN A 65 -2.66 -9.94 6.36
N LEU A 66 -2.34 -8.82 5.71
CA LEU A 66 -0.97 -8.47 5.36
C LEU A 66 -0.14 -8.20 6.63
N GLY A 67 1.14 -8.53 6.58
CA GLY A 67 2.10 -8.07 7.57
C GLY A 67 2.44 -6.59 7.37
N GLU A 68 3.06 -5.98 8.37
CA GLU A 68 3.42 -4.54 8.33
C GLU A 68 4.34 -4.20 7.15
N ASN A 69 5.26 -5.09 6.78
CA ASN A 69 6.17 -4.91 5.64
C ASN A 69 5.47 -4.94 4.27
N SER A 70 4.18 -5.24 4.23
CA SER A 70 3.36 -5.28 3.02
C SER A 70 2.30 -4.17 2.99
N LYS A 71 2.41 -3.17 3.87
CA LYS A 71 1.48 -2.05 3.97
C LYS A 71 2.24 -0.73 3.95
N VAL A 72 1.68 0.26 3.28
CA VAL A 72 2.15 1.64 3.30
C VAL A 72 0.97 2.55 3.57
N ARG A 73 1.02 3.27 4.70
CA ARG A 73 0.07 4.32 5.01
C ARG A 73 0.58 5.64 4.49
N ILE A 74 -0.12 6.21 3.52
CA ILE A 74 0.11 7.57 3.06
C ILE A 74 -0.52 8.51 4.10
N LYS A 75 0.24 8.81 5.14
CA LYS A 75 -0.07 9.99 5.96
C LYS A 75 0.27 11.19 5.08
N GLY A 76 -0.69 12.06 4.83
CA GLY A 76 -0.47 13.29 4.05
C GLY A 76 0.83 13.91 4.54
N GLN A 77 1.86 13.88 3.68
CA GLN A 77 3.11 14.51 4.05
C GLN A 77 2.83 16.00 4.09
N ASN A 78 3.35 16.68 5.10
CA ASN A 78 3.50 18.11 4.98
C ASN A 78 4.49 18.32 3.82
N LEU A 79 3.96 18.63 2.64
CA LEU A 79 4.77 18.83 1.43
C LEU A 79 5.64 20.08 1.57
N ARG A 80 5.30 20.99 2.48
CA ARG A 80 6.02 22.26 2.68
C ARG A 80 7.51 22.02 2.98
N PRO A 81 7.93 21.24 4.00
CA PRO A 81 9.34 20.93 4.24
C PRO A 81 10.10 20.35 3.04
N VAL A 82 9.46 19.48 2.25
CA VAL A 82 10.09 18.85 1.08
C VAL A 82 10.26 19.86 -0.04
N LEU A 83 9.25 20.71 -0.28
CA LEU A 83 9.31 21.78 -1.26
C LEU A 83 10.24 22.93 -0.84
N ASP A 84 10.29 23.26 0.45
CA ASP A 84 11.21 24.23 1.04
C ASP A 84 12.68 23.82 0.87
N SER A 85 12.93 22.50 0.81
CA SER A 85 14.27 21.90 0.72
C SER A 85 14.44 21.06 -0.54
N VAL A 86 13.74 21.37 -1.63
CA VAL A 86 13.72 20.53 -2.85
C VAL A 86 15.11 20.30 -3.44
N ASP A 87 16.02 21.26 -3.27
CA ASP A 87 17.42 21.17 -3.69
C ASP A 87 18.19 20.04 -2.99
N GLN A 88 17.73 19.60 -1.81
CA GLN A 88 18.30 18.47 -1.08
C GLN A 88 17.85 17.11 -1.64
N TYR A 89 16.92 17.11 -2.61
CA TYR A 89 16.36 15.91 -3.23
C TYR A 89 16.59 15.90 -4.75
N PRO A 90 17.84 15.68 -5.22
CA PRO A 90 18.20 15.78 -6.64
C PRO A 90 17.43 14.79 -7.54
N GLY A 91 16.92 13.69 -6.98
CA GLY A 91 16.12 12.71 -7.72
C GLY A 91 14.70 13.18 -8.07
N ILE A 92 14.13 14.11 -7.29
CA ILE A 92 12.76 14.61 -7.50
C ILE A 92 12.74 16.06 -8.00
N GLN A 93 13.80 16.84 -7.74
CA GLN A 93 13.89 18.25 -8.08
C GLN A 93 13.54 18.57 -9.56
N PRO A 94 14.01 17.80 -10.56
CA PRO A 94 13.63 18.02 -11.96
C PRO A 94 12.14 17.79 -12.27
N TRP A 95 11.45 16.98 -11.46
CA TRP A 95 10.05 16.59 -11.68
C TRP A 95 9.06 17.51 -10.97
N ILE A 96 9.48 18.11 -9.85
CA ILE A 96 8.65 18.99 -9.01
C ILE A 96 8.52 20.39 -9.63
N GLY A 97 9.56 20.87 -10.32
CA GLY A 97 9.55 22.19 -10.96
C GLY A 97 9.56 23.36 -9.98
N ASP A 98 8.98 24.50 -10.38
CA ASP A 98 8.94 25.70 -9.54
C ASP A 98 7.99 25.51 -8.35
N ARG A 99 8.47 25.84 -7.15
CA ARG A 99 7.70 25.83 -5.91
C ARG A 99 6.40 26.64 -6.02
N ALA A 100 6.40 27.76 -6.73
CA ALA A 100 5.23 28.64 -6.83
C ALA A 100 4.00 27.93 -7.40
N ILE A 101 4.20 26.90 -8.23
CA ILE A 101 3.12 26.08 -8.83
C ILE A 101 2.33 25.32 -7.75
N TRP A 102 2.94 25.04 -6.60
CA TRP A 102 2.35 24.24 -5.55
C TRP A 102 1.58 25.04 -4.50
N ASN A 103 1.63 26.38 -4.53
CA ASN A 103 1.00 27.23 -3.51
C ASN A 103 -0.50 26.92 -3.35
N ASP A 104 -1.23 26.78 -4.46
CA ASP A 104 -2.66 26.46 -4.46
C ASP A 104 -2.96 25.07 -3.86
N VAL A 105 -2.02 24.13 -3.98
CA VAL A 105 -2.14 22.76 -3.44
C VAL A 105 -1.81 22.71 -1.95
N LEU A 106 -0.99 23.64 -1.45
CA LEU A 106 -0.53 23.70 -0.06
C LEU A 106 -1.44 24.53 0.86
N GLU A 107 -2.36 25.30 0.29
CA GLU A 107 -3.35 26.11 1.00
C GLU A 107 -4.76 25.48 1.05
N ALA A 108 -4.97 24.37 0.34
CA ALA A 108 -6.18 23.54 0.38
C ALA A 108 -6.14 22.50 1.52
#